data_AF-A0A9J6G961-F1
#
_entry.id   AF-A0A9J6G961-F1
#
_cell.length_a   1.000
_cell.length_b   1.000
_cell.length_c   1.000
_cell.angle_alpha   90.00
_cell.angle_beta   90.00
_cell.angle_gamma   90.00
#
_symmetry.space_group_name_H-M   'P 1'
#
loop_
_entity.id
_entity.type
_entity.pdbx_description
1 polymer ?
#
loop_
_entity_poly.entity_id
_entity_poly.type
_entity_poly.pdbx_seq_one_letter_code
_entity_poly.pdbx_strand_id
1 'polypeptide(L)'
;MMNDMFDALNRKVPREGVRTNRKNIGVLRNALQFLDSWESELRKGEITKEMFLTRSTSEGLRVTLSSTIALCEYLLSSCGFRYVLTSKMNQDPIECFFGTVRRSGCQNDHPTMPTFLQVYHLLSVYKLIRPPKFGNCQLTERRKSRALRWRTSKNN
;
A
#
# COMPACT_ATOMS: atom_id res chain seq x y z
N MET A 1 -5.12 -8.68 -20.12
CA MET A 1 -4.42 -9.71 -19.32
C MET A 1 -3.39 -9.12 -18.36
N MET A 2 -2.31 -8.47 -18.81
CA MET A 2 -1.31 -7.88 -17.88
C MET A 2 -1.92 -6.83 -16.94
N ASN A 3 -2.77 -5.94 -17.47
CA ASN A 3 -3.50 -4.97 -16.65
C ASN A 3 -4.42 -5.66 -15.63
N ASP A 4 -5.16 -6.69 -16.05
CA ASP A 4 -6.06 -7.41 -15.16
C ASP A 4 -5.31 -8.13 -14.03
N MET A 5 -4.14 -8.71 -14.35
CA MET A 5 -3.23 -9.31 -13.37
C MET A 5 -2.75 -8.26 -12.37
N PHE A 6 -2.29 -7.10 -12.86
CA PHE A 6 -1.81 -6.03 -12.00
C PHE A 6 -2.92 -5.50 -11.08
N ASP A 7 -4.12 -5.27 -11.62
CA ASP A 7 -5.28 -4.83 -10.85
C ASP A 7 -5.69 -5.88 -9.80
N ALA A 8 -5.63 -7.18 -10.14
CA ALA A 8 -5.89 -8.25 -9.19
C ALA A 8 -4.85 -8.29 -8.05
N LEU A 9 -3.58 -7.97 -8.33
CA LEU A 9 -2.52 -7.85 -7.34
C LEU A 9 -2.58 -6.55 -6.52
N ASN A 10 -3.36 -5.55 -6.95
CA ASN A 10 -3.38 -4.22 -6.33
C ASN A 10 -4.80 -3.74 -5.94
N ARG A 11 -5.66 -4.63 -5.44
CA ARG A 11 -7.02 -4.26 -5.00
C ARG A 11 -6.98 -3.48 -3.68
N LYS A 12 -7.40 -2.21 -3.75
CA LYS A 12 -7.31 -1.22 -2.65
C LYS A 12 -8.60 -1.03 -1.86
N VAL A 13 -9.76 -1.24 -2.50
CA VAL A 13 -11.06 -0.92 -1.91
C VAL A 13 -11.87 -2.18 -1.55
N PRO A 14 -12.61 -2.20 -0.43
CA PRO A 14 -13.41 -3.37 -0.01
C PRO A 14 -14.45 -3.86 -1.04
N ARG A 15 -14.93 -2.96 -1.91
CA ARG A 15 -15.86 -3.32 -3.00
C ARG A 15 -15.20 -4.20 -4.06
N GLU A 16 -13.91 -4.04 -4.29
CA GLU A 16 -13.12 -4.76 -5.30
C GLU A 16 -12.18 -5.81 -4.71
N GLY A 17 -12.14 -5.91 -3.37
CA GLY A 17 -11.33 -6.90 -2.66
C GLY A 17 -11.61 -8.32 -3.15
N VAL A 18 -10.59 -9.17 -3.09
CA VAL A 18 -10.71 -10.59 -3.42
C VAL A 18 -11.68 -11.23 -2.46
N ARG A 19 -12.75 -11.81 -2.99
CA ARG A 19 -13.77 -12.55 -2.22
C ARG A 19 -13.76 -14.00 -2.67
N THR A 20 -14.51 -14.84 -1.97
CA THR A 20 -14.74 -16.25 -2.35
C THR A 20 -15.24 -16.40 -3.79
N ASN A 21 -15.85 -15.35 -4.36
CA ASN A 21 -16.17 -15.31 -5.79
C ASN A 21 -14.89 -15.32 -6.63
N ARG A 22 -14.69 -16.43 -7.34
CA ARG A 22 -13.44 -16.87 -7.98
C ARG A 22 -12.88 -15.94 -9.07
N LYS A 23 -13.55 -14.84 -9.43
CA LYS A 23 -13.15 -14.00 -10.58
C LYS A 23 -11.72 -13.47 -10.45
N ASN A 24 -11.35 -12.89 -9.30
CA ASN A 24 -10.00 -12.33 -9.10
C ASN A 24 -8.92 -13.41 -9.01
N ILE A 25 -9.20 -14.51 -8.30
CA ILE A 25 -8.28 -15.66 -8.22
C ILE A 25 -8.11 -16.30 -9.61
N GLY A 26 -9.17 -16.37 -10.40
CA GLY A 26 -9.16 -16.85 -11.77
C GLY A 26 -8.26 -16.01 -12.67
N VAL A 27 -8.28 -14.68 -12.55
CA VAL A 27 -7.36 -13.80 -13.29
C VAL A 27 -5.90 -14.12 -12.97
N LEU A 28 -5.56 -14.34 -11.68
CA LEU A 28 -4.19 -14.68 -11.28
C LEU A 28 -3.76 -16.06 -11.78
N ARG A 29 -4.68 -17.05 -11.77
CA ARG A 29 -4.42 -18.38 -12.35
C ARG A 29 -4.23 -18.33 -13.87
N ASN A 30 -5.03 -17.53 -14.57
CA ASN A 30 -4.88 -17.32 -16.01
C ASN A 30 -3.55 -16.64 -16.34
N ALA A 31 -3.10 -15.70 -15.49
CA ALA A 31 -1.78 -15.07 -15.65
C ALA A 31 -0.63 -16.07 -15.47
N LEU A 32 -0.72 -17.00 -14.51
CA LEU A 32 0.24 -18.10 -14.37
C LEU A 32 0.28 -18.99 -15.62
N GLN A 33 -0.89 -19.39 -16.12
CA GLN A 33 -0.98 -20.22 -17.32
C GLN A 33 -0.41 -19.50 -18.55
N PHE A 34 -0.65 -18.19 -18.67
CA PHE A 34 -0.03 -17.39 -19.72
C PHE A 34 1.50 -17.38 -19.61
N LEU A 35 2.05 -17.23 -18.41
CA LEU A 35 3.52 -17.28 -18.21
C LEU A 35 4.09 -18.63 -18.62
N ASP A 36 3.38 -19.73 -18.35
CA ASP A 36 3.76 -21.08 -18.82
C ASP A 36 3.75 -21.19 -20.34
N SER A 37 2.70 -20.70 -20.99
CA SER A 37 2.61 -20.70 -22.45
C SER A 37 3.71 -19.85 -23.08
N TRP A 38 3.95 -18.65 -22.57
CA TRP A 38 4.97 -17.73 -23.08
C TRP A 38 6.39 -18.29 -22.90
N GLU A 39 6.67 -18.93 -21.76
CA GLU A 39 7.94 -19.63 -21.55
C GLU A 39 8.08 -20.86 -22.47
N SER A 40 6.98 -21.56 -22.78
CA SER A 40 7.00 -22.67 -23.73
C SER A 40 7.34 -22.20 -25.15
N GLU A 41 6.90 -21.03 -25.58
CA GLU A 41 7.25 -20.45 -26.89
C GLU A 41 8.75 -20.16 -26.97
N LEU A 42 9.36 -19.67 -25.87
CA LEU A 42 10.80 -19.49 -25.77
C LEU A 42 11.55 -20.83 -25.91
N ARG A 43 11.06 -21.88 -25.25
CA ARG A 43 11.67 -23.22 -25.32
C ARG A 43 11.58 -23.86 -26.70
N LYS A 44 10.53 -23.54 -27.46
CA LYS A 44 10.34 -24.00 -28.85
C LYS A 44 11.19 -23.22 -29.85
N GLY A 45 11.77 -22.08 -29.44
CA GLY A 45 12.54 -21.20 -30.31
C GLY A 45 11.67 -20.26 -31.16
N GLU A 46 10.38 -20.12 -30.85
CA GLU A 46 9.45 -19.23 -31.55
C GLU A 46 9.67 -17.75 -31.18
N ILE A 47 10.24 -17.51 -29.99
CA ILE A 47 10.65 -16.20 -29.51
C ILE A 47 12.10 -16.23 -29.04
N THR A 48 12.77 -15.08 -29.10
CA THR A 48 14.14 -14.95 -28.59
C THR A 48 14.15 -14.66 -27.09
N LYS A 49 15.32 -14.81 -26.45
CA LYS A 49 15.48 -14.60 -25.01
C LYS A 49 15.20 -13.15 -24.61
N GLU A 50 15.46 -12.19 -25.49
CA GLU A 50 15.24 -10.75 -25.28
C GLU A 50 13.75 -10.41 -25.31
N MET A 51 12.93 -11.26 -25.92
CA MET A 51 11.47 -11.11 -25.99
C MET A 51 10.77 -11.73 -24.77
N PHE A 52 11.51 -12.34 -23.85
CA PHE A 52 10.97 -12.92 -22.62
C PHE A 52 11.53 -12.21 -21.37
N LEU A 53 10.87 -12.42 -20.24
CA LEU A 53 11.35 -11.91 -18.95
C LEU A 53 12.72 -12.49 -18.59
N THR A 54 13.52 -11.72 -17.85
CA THR A 54 14.73 -12.27 -17.24
C THR A 54 14.36 -13.39 -16.28
N ARG A 55 15.25 -14.38 -16.13
CA ARG A 55 15.02 -15.56 -15.28
C ARG A 55 14.56 -15.19 -13.86
N SER A 56 15.22 -14.22 -13.23
CA SER A 56 14.85 -13.77 -11.89
C SER A 56 13.46 -13.13 -11.84
N THR A 57 13.09 -12.38 -12.88
CA THR A 57 11.77 -11.73 -12.97
C THR A 57 10.66 -12.75 -13.19
N SER A 58 10.85 -13.73 -14.08
CA SER A 58 9.85 -14.78 -14.33
C SER A 58 9.66 -15.66 -13.10
N GLU A 59 10.74 -16.12 -12.46
CA GLU A 59 10.69 -16.90 -11.21
C GLU A 59 10.02 -16.09 -10.09
N GLY A 60 10.42 -14.84 -9.89
CA GLY A 60 9.83 -13.95 -8.87
C GLY A 60 8.34 -13.69 -9.10
N LEU A 61 7.92 -13.50 -10.34
CA LEU A 61 6.51 -13.29 -10.69
C LEU A 61 5.68 -14.55 -10.43
N ARG A 62 6.20 -15.75 -10.78
CA ARG A 62 5.55 -17.04 -10.49
C ARG A 62 5.34 -17.25 -9.00
N VAL A 63 6.38 -17.00 -8.20
CA VAL A 63 6.29 -17.08 -6.73
C VAL A 63 5.27 -16.09 -6.19
N THR A 64 5.28 -14.85 -6.68
CA THR A 64 4.34 -13.80 -6.24
C THR A 64 2.90 -14.18 -6.52
N LEU A 65 2.60 -14.62 -7.75
CA LEU A 65 1.25 -15.03 -8.15
C LEU A 65 0.77 -16.24 -7.34
N SER A 66 1.60 -17.28 -7.24
CA SER A 66 1.26 -18.52 -6.53
C SER A 66 1.05 -18.27 -5.04
N SER A 67 1.93 -17.49 -4.41
CA SER A 67 1.84 -17.14 -2.99
C SER A 67 0.61 -16.26 -2.71
N THR A 68 0.29 -15.32 -3.60
CA THR A 68 -0.90 -14.46 -3.44
C THR A 68 -2.18 -15.27 -3.51
N ILE A 69 -2.27 -16.23 -4.44
CA ILE A 69 -3.42 -17.14 -4.56
C ILE A 69 -3.56 -17.95 -3.27
N ALA A 70 -2.50 -18.64 -2.85
CA ALA A 70 -2.51 -19.49 -1.65
C ALA A 70 -2.89 -18.70 -0.39
N LEU A 71 -2.33 -17.51 -0.22
CA LEU A 71 -2.62 -16.64 0.92
C LEU A 71 -4.08 -16.14 0.89
N CYS A 72 -4.59 -15.74 -0.28
CA CYS A 72 -5.99 -15.35 -0.41
C CYS A 72 -6.95 -16.51 -0.07
N GLU A 73 -6.66 -17.71 -0.58
CA GLU A 73 -7.47 -18.90 -0.31
C GLU A 73 -7.47 -19.27 1.18
N TYR A 74 -6.30 -19.20 1.83
CA TYR A 74 -6.17 -19.42 3.27
C TYR A 74 -6.95 -18.38 4.09
N LEU A 75 -6.78 -17.09 3.79
CA LEU A 75 -7.47 -16.02 4.53
C LEU A 75 -9.00 -16.09 4.36
N LEU A 76 -9.48 -16.38 3.14
CA LEU A 76 -10.92 -16.45 2.86
C LEU A 76 -11.55 -17.73 3.42
N SER A 77 -10.90 -18.88 3.27
CA SER A 77 -11.48 -20.19 3.58
C SER A 77 -11.20 -20.63 5.02
N SER A 78 -9.94 -20.49 5.47
CA SER A 78 -9.51 -20.97 6.79
C SER A 78 -9.70 -19.92 7.88
N CYS A 79 -9.46 -18.64 7.59
CA CYS A 79 -9.59 -17.56 8.59
C CYS A 79 -10.95 -16.86 8.57
N GLY A 80 -11.81 -17.15 7.58
CA GLY A 80 -13.17 -16.59 7.51
C GLY A 80 -13.24 -15.09 7.18
N PHE A 81 -12.20 -14.52 6.56
CA PHE A 81 -12.24 -13.13 6.13
C PHE A 81 -13.28 -12.93 5.01
N ARG A 82 -14.08 -11.86 5.10
CA ARG A 82 -15.10 -11.54 4.08
C ARG A 82 -14.49 -11.14 2.72
N TYR A 83 -13.31 -10.51 2.76
CA TYR A 83 -12.56 -10.09 1.59
C TYR A 83 -11.07 -9.91 1.96
N VAL A 84 -10.21 -9.91 0.95
CA VAL A 84 -8.77 -9.68 1.06
C VAL A 84 -8.36 -8.52 0.14
N LEU A 85 -7.53 -7.60 0.65
CA LEU A 85 -6.98 -6.48 -0.12
C LEU A 85 -5.54 -6.79 -0.51
N THR A 86 -5.33 -7.17 -1.77
CA THR A 86 -4.00 -7.53 -2.29
C THR A 86 -3.03 -6.33 -2.30
N SER A 87 -3.55 -5.09 -2.34
CA SER A 87 -2.73 -3.88 -2.20
C SER A 87 -2.04 -3.73 -0.83
N LYS A 88 -2.31 -4.63 0.14
CA LYS A 88 -1.65 -4.65 1.45
C LYS A 88 -0.49 -5.64 1.51
N MET A 89 -0.26 -6.39 0.44
CA MET A 89 0.80 -7.40 0.33
C MET A 89 2.05 -6.86 -0.38
N ASN A 90 2.06 -5.58 -0.78
CA ASN A 90 3.17 -4.94 -1.47
C ASN A 90 4.00 -4.02 -0.56
N GLN A 91 5.14 -3.53 -1.07
CA GLN A 91 6.08 -2.69 -0.33
C GLN A 91 5.79 -1.18 -0.45
N ASP A 92 4.78 -0.78 -1.23
CA ASP A 92 4.41 0.64 -1.41
C ASP A 92 4.27 1.41 -0.08
N PRO A 93 3.66 0.86 1.00
CA PRO A 93 3.52 1.59 2.25
C PRO A 93 4.87 1.93 2.90
N ILE A 94 5.86 1.03 2.83
CA ILE A 94 7.19 1.28 3.39
C ILE A 94 8.01 2.21 2.50
N GLU A 95 7.87 2.11 1.18
CA GLU A 95 8.49 3.06 0.25
C GLU A 95 7.93 4.48 0.42
N CYS A 96 6.62 4.60 0.59
CA CYS A 96 5.96 5.87 0.90
C CYS A 96 6.45 6.45 2.23
N PHE A 97 6.69 5.59 3.23
CA PHE A 97 7.31 6.00 4.49
C PHE A 97 8.72 6.55 4.27
N PHE A 98 9.59 5.85 3.53
CA PHE A 98 10.93 6.35 3.21
C PHE A 98 10.88 7.67 2.42
N GLY A 99 9.94 7.82 1.49
CA GLY A 99 9.71 9.09 0.81
C GLY A 99 9.32 10.22 1.76
N THR A 100 8.51 9.93 2.78
CA THR A 100 8.15 10.89 3.83
C THR A 100 9.37 11.29 4.66
N VAL A 101 10.23 10.32 5.02
CA VAL A 101 11.47 10.59 5.76
C VAL A 101 12.40 11.50 4.95
N ARG A 102 12.65 11.19 3.67
CA ARG A 102 13.49 12.04 2.80
C ARG A 102 12.94 13.45 2.66
N ARG A 103 11.62 13.60 2.43
CA ARG A 103 10.96 14.92 2.35
C ARG A 103 11.05 15.72 3.65
N SER A 104 11.09 15.05 4.80
CA SER A 104 11.20 15.71 6.09
C SER A 104 12.59 16.36 6.31
N GLY A 105 13.60 15.90 5.57
CA GLY A 105 14.95 16.47 5.57
C GLY A 105 15.14 17.69 4.67
N CYS A 106 14.08 18.18 4.01
CA CYS A 106 14.12 19.28 3.03
C CYS A 106 15.18 19.06 1.94
N GLN A 107 16.36 19.70 2.03
CA GLN A 107 17.46 19.58 1.07
C GLN A 107 18.35 18.36 1.32
N ASN A 108 18.11 17.60 2.39
CA ASN A 108 18.87 16.39 2.72
C ASN A 108 18.17 15.14 2.19
N ASP A 109 18.23 14.95 0.87
CA ASP A 109 17.61 13.80 0.17
C ASP A 109 18.25 12.45 0.55
N HIS A 110 19.48 12.47 1.06
CA HIS A 110 20.22 11.30 1.52
C HIS A 110 20.61 11.45 3.00
N PRO A 111 19.65 11.32 3.93
CA PRO A 111 19.92 11.52 5.34
C PRO A 111 20.94 10.49 5.85
N THR A 112 21.88 10.95 6.67
CA THR A 112 22.77 10.06 7.43
C THR A 112 21.96 9.26 8.46
N MET A 113 22.50 8.14 8.93
CA MET A 113 21.82 7.26 9.89
C MET A 113 21.32 8.00 11.15
N PRO A 114 22.08 8.91 11.80
CA PRO A 114 21.55 9.67 12.95
C PRO A 114 20.35 10.54 12.58
N THR A 115 20.38 11.18 11.41
CA THR A 115 19.29 12.03 10.90
C THR A 115 18.05 11.19 10.61
N PHE A 116 18.21 10.03 9.98
CA PHE A 116 17.12 9.09 9.74
C PHE A 116 16.45 8.66 11.05
N LEU A 117 17.24 8.30 12.07
CA LEU A 117 16.72 7.87 13.37
C LEU A 117 15.94 8.98 14.08
N GLN A 118 16.46 10.21 14.04
CA GLN A 118 15.78 11.37 14.62
C GLN A 118 14.42 11.62 13.94
N VAL A 119 14.39 11.62 12.61
CA VAL A 119 13.14 11.79 11.84
C VAL A 119 12.18 10.63 12.08
N TYR A 120 12.68 9.39 12.13
CA TYR A 120 11.87 8.21 12.44
C TYR A 120 11.20 8.32 13.81
N HIS A 121 11.96 8.69 14.85
CA HIS A 121 11.41 8.92 16.19
C HIS A 121 10.37 10.04 16.19
N LEU A 122 10.67 11.17 15.56
CA LEU A 122 9.77 12.31 15.45
C LEU A 122 8.45 11.91 14.78
N LEU A 123 8.51 11.24 13.63
CA LEU A 123 7.32 10.82 12.87
C LEU A 123 6.50 9.77 13.63
N SER A 124 7.15 8.86 14.36
CA SER A 124 6.48 7.83 15.14
C SER A 124 5.72 8.43 16.33
N VAL A 125 6.38 9.32 17.08
CA VAL A 125 5.78 10.02 18.22
C VAL A 125 4.68 10.99 17.75
N TYR A 126 4.93 11.74 16.68
CA TYR A 126 3.97 12.70 16.14
C TYR A 126 2.66 12.04 15.69
N LYS A 127 2.73 10.85 15.08
CA LYS A 127 1.54 10.09 14.67
C LYS A 127 0.71 9.59 15.86
N LEU A 128 1.33 9.32 17.00
CA LEU A 128 0.63 8.88 18.21
C LEU A 128 0.01 10.05 18.99
N ILE A 129 0.73 11.16 19.09
CA ILE A 129 0.31 12.33 19.88
C ILE A 129 -0.75 13.16 19.14
N ARG A 130 -0.68 13.24 17.80
CA ARG A 130 -1.59 14.10 17.06
C ARG A 130 -2.97 13.44 16.98
N PRO A 131 -4.02 14.01 17.62
CA PRO A 131 -5.36 13.46 17.50
C PRO A 131 -5.82 13.51 16.02
N PRO A 132 -6.57 12.50 15.55
CA PRO A 132 -7.07 12.49 14.18
C PRO A 132 -7.93 13.74 13.93
N LYS A 133 -7.72 14.40 12.79
CA LYS A 133 -8.49 15.60 12.39
C LYS A 133 -10.01 15.35 12.33
N PHE A 134 -10.42 14.08 12.20
CA PHE A 134 -11.82 13.63 12.19
C PHE A 134 -12.05 12.47 13.16
N GLY A 135 -11.59 12.59 14.41
CA GLY A 135 -12.06 11.70 15.48
C GLY A 135 -13.42 12.16 16.00
N ASN A 136 -14.31 11.23 16.37
CA ASN A 136 -15.56 11.48 17.09
C ASN A 136 -15.35 12.00 18.54
N CYS A 137 -14.26 12.74 18.79
CA CYS A 137 -14.04 13.40 20.05
C CYS A 137 -14.70 14.77 19.96
N GLN A 138 -15.92 14.89 20.49
CA GLN A 138 -16.49 16.20 20.79
C GLN A 138 -15.48 16.92 21.69
N LEU A 139 -14.96 18.08 21.26
CA LEU A 139 -14.44 19.05 22.19
C LEU A 139 -15.61 19.40 23.10
N THR A 140 -15.64 18.83 24.31
CA THR A 140 -16.46 19.39 25.38
C THR A 140 -16.01 20.83 25.52
N GLU A 141 -16.75 21.75 24.90
CA GLU A 141 -16.60 23.18 25.16
C GLU A 141 -16.82 23.34 26.66
N ARG A 142 -15.71 23.41 27.42
CA ARG A 142 -15.74 24.06 28.73
C ARG A 142 -16.12 25.49 28.44
N ARG A 143 -17.42 25.75 28.63
CA ARG A 143 -18.10 27.05 28.75
C ARG A 143 -17.15 28.22 28.56
N LYS A 144 -17.39 29.00 27.49
CA LYS A 144 -16.92 30.38 27.37
C LYS A 144 -17.39 31.17 28.60
N SER A 145 -16.59 31.19 29.66
CA SER A 145 -16.73 32.18 30.72
C SER A 145 -16.31 33.52 30.14
N ARG A 146 -17.32 34.38 29.97
CA ARG A 146 -17.28 35.83 29.76
C ARG A 146 -16.05 36.52 30.40
N ALA A 147 -15.64 37.61 29.75
CA ALA A 147 -14.60 38.61 30.08
C ALA A 147 -13.25 38.30 29.40
N LEU A 148 -12.63 39.16 28.59
CA LEU A 148 -12.71 40.62 28.49
C LEU A 148 -12.83 41.08 27.04
N ARG A 149 -13.75 42.03 26.82
CA ARG A 149 -13.89 42.80 25.58
C ARG A 149 -13.23 44.16 25.82
N TRP A 150 -11.93 44.29 25.57
CA TRP A 150 -11.30 45.61 25.52
C TRP A 150 -11.53 46.20 24.12
N ARG A 151 -12.52 47.09 24.03
CA ARG A 151 -12.67 48.00 22.89
C ARG A 151 -11.64 49.12 23.04
N THR A 152 -10.75 49.23 22.09
CA THR A 152 -10.01 50.46 21.79
C THR A 152 -10.96 51.47 21.14
N SER A 153 -11.12 52.66 21.73
CA SER A 153 -11.37 53.90 20.99
C SER A 153 -10.93 55.08 21.86
N LYS A 154 -9.88 55.78 21.42
CA LYS A 154 -9.66 57.18 21.78
C LYS A 154 -10.80 58.00 21.17
N ASN A 155 -11.28 58.99 21.91
CA ASN A 155 -11.79 60.26 21.38
C ASN A 155 -11.77 61.27 22.53
N ASN A 156 -10.77 62.14 22.47
CA ASN A 156 -10.88 63.55 22.85
C ASN A 156 -10.00 64.31 21.86
#